data_AF-A0A378KW94-F1
#
_entry.id   AF-A0A378KW94-F1
#
_cell.length_a   1.000
_cell.length_b   1.000
_cell.length_c   1.000
_cell.angle_alpha   90.00
_cell.angle_beta   90.00
_cell.angle_gamma   90.00
#
_symmetry.space_group_name_H-M   'P 1'
#
loop_
_entity.id
_entity.type
_entity.pdbx_description
1 polymer ?
#
loop_
_entity_poly.entity_id
_entity_poly.type
_entity_poly.pdbx_seq_one_letter_code
_entity_poly.pdbx_strand_id
1 'polypeptide(L)'
;MRIKIILAGLILVNVAHAQGCIQGGQPSQPRYVCFDGRTLEPTETGFVWNAKRGCFISSFPCCAYNATHYAFYPNPAQIGAAYARCRHDYPFQLGQMQTH
;
A
#
# COMPACT_ATOMS: atom_id res chain seq x y z
N MET A 1 -4.16 43.06 9.28
CA MET A 1 -3.75 41.85 10.05
C MET A 1 -4.68 40.64 9.88
N ARG A 2 -5.53 40.56 8.83
CA ARG A 2 -6.47 39.43 8.61
C ARG A 2 -5.99 38.42 7.54
N ILE A 3 -5.15 38.86 6.59
CA ILE A 3 -4.66 38.03 5.47
C ILE A 3 -3.67 36.94 5.92
N LYS A 4 -2.88 37.19 6.98
CA LYS A 4 -1.89 36.22 7.48
C LYS A 4 -2.52 34.95 8.10
N ILE A 5 -3.77 35.04 8.57
CA ILE A 5 -4.48 33.92 9.20
C ILE A 5 -5.00 32.93 8.15
N ILE A 6 -5.40 33.43 6.97
CA ILE A 6 -5.92 32.60 5.88
C ILE A 6 -4.81 31.73 5.28
N LEU A 7 -3.59 32.29 5.14
CA LEU A 7 -2.45 31.58 4.56
C LEU A 7 -1.97 30.42 5.46
N ALA A 8 -2.08 30.58 6.79
CA ALA A 8 -1.71 29.52 7.74
C ALA A 8 -2.71 28.35 7.72
N GLY A 9 -4.00 28.62 7.48
CA GLY A 9 -5.02 27.58 7.36
C GLY A 9 -4.82 26.68 6.13
N LEU A 10 -4.34 27.23 5.00
CA LEU A 10 -4.17 26.48 3.75
C LEU A 10 -3.03 25.43 3.82
N ILE A 11 -2.02 25.66 4.66
CA ILE A 11 -0.84 24.79 4.80
C ILE A 11 -1.19 23.55 5.63
N LEU A 12 -2.10 23.66 6.61
CA LEU A 12 -2.51 22.54 7.49
C LEU A 12 -3.33 21.46 6.76
N VAL A 13 -4.05 21.82 5.70
CA VAL A 13 -4.91 20.85 4.96
C VAL A 13 -4.08 19.88 4.10
N ASN A 14 -2.85 20.24 3.74
CA ASN A 14 -1.98 19.41 2.89
C ASN A 14 -1.16 18.36 3.65
N VAL A 15 -1.17 18.38 4.99
CA VAL A 15 -0.39 17.43 5.82
C VAL A 15 -1.20 16.19 6.22
N ALA A 16 -2.50 16.15 5.91
CA ALA A 16 -3.42 15.12 6.39
C ALA A 16 -3.42 13.82 5.55
N HIS A 17 -2.59 13.69 4.53
CA HIS A 17 -2.51 12.50 3.66
C HIS A 17 -1.24 11.67 3.85
N ALA A 18 -0.55 11.81 4.99
CA ALA A 18 0.32 10.73 5.45
C ALA A 18 -0.58 9.59 5.96
N GLN A 19 -1.04 8.72 5.06
CA GLN A 19 -1.59 7.43 5.46
C GLN A 19 -0.47 6.69 6.21
N GLY A 20 -0.51 6.77 7.54
CA GLY A 20 0.48 6.14 8.40
C GLY A 20 0.54 4.64 8.07
N CYS A 21 1.76 4.12 7.95
CA CYS A 21 1.93 2.69 7.72
C CYS A 21 1.40 1.92 8.94
N ILE A 22 0.42 1.06 8.76
CA ILE A 22 -0.05 0.21 9.86
C ILE A 22 1.07 -0.81 10.14
N GLN A 23 1.73 -0.68 11.28
CA GLN A 23 2.78 -1.60 11.74
C GLN A 23 2.21 -2.53 12.80
N GLY A 24 1.61 -3.63 12.37
CA GLY A 24 1.12 -4.72 13.23
C GLY A 24 2.17 -5.73 13.69
N GLY A 25 3.45 -5.34 13.78
CA GLY A 25 4.58 -6.24 14.04
C GLY A 25 4.93 -7.15 12.84
N GLN A 26 5.93 -8.02 13.03
CA GLN A 26 6.28 -9.13 12.11
C GLN A 26 5.76 -10.46 12.67
N PRO A 27 4.45 -10.74 12.56
CA PRO A 27 3.89 -12.03 12.93
C PRO A 27 4.37 -13.14 11.99
N SER A 28 4.43 -14.38 12.50
CA SER A 28 4.74 -15.58 11.69
C SER A 28 3.70 -15.87 10.59
N GLN A 29 2.50 -15.29 10.72
CA GLN A 29 1.40 -15.43 9.78
C GLN A 29 1.12 -14.09 9.09
N PRO A 30 0.77 -14.08 7.80
CA PRO A 30 0.48 -12.85 7.10
C PRO A 30 -0.71 -12.12 7.72
N ARG A 31 -0.63 -10.78 7.73
CA ARG A 31 -1.68 -9.91 8.28
C ARG A 31 -2.03 -8.73 7.38
N TYR A 32 -1.41 -8.64 6.21
CA TYR A 32 -1.62 -7.55 5.28
C TYR A 32 -2.18 -8.07 3.96
N VAL A 33 -3.10 -7.31 3.40
CA VAL A 33 -3.50 -7.41 2.00
C VAL A 33 -3.14 -6.09 1.33
N CYS A 34 -2.25 -6.15 0.34
CA CYS A 34 -1.72 -4.99 -0.37
C CYS A 34 -2.31 -4.93 -1.79
N PHE A 35 -2.58 -3.72 -2.27
CA PHE A 35 -3.05 -3.42 -3.63
C PHE A 35 -1.99 -2.66 -4.38
N ASP A 36 -1.48 -3.30 -5.43
CA ASP A 36 -0.40 -2.79 -6.26
C ASP A 36 0.84 -2.41 -5.41
N GLY A 37 1.98 -2.21 -6.04
CA GLY A 37 3.20 -1.87 -5.33
C GLY A 37 4.43 -2.12 -6.16
N ARG A 38 5.58 -1.87 -5.55
CA ARG A 38 6.91 -2.10 -6.10
C ARG A 38 7.95 -2.26 -5.00
N THR A 39 8.92 -3.14 -5.24
CA THR A 39 10.16 -3.20 -4.45
C THR A 39 11.31 -2.66 -5.26
N LEU A 40 12.30 -2.08 -4.57
CA LEU A 40 13.57 -1.69 -5.19
C LEU A 40 14.60 -2.73 -4.82
N GLU A 41 15.20 -3.37 -5.82
CA GLU A 41 16.22 -4.39 -5.60
C GLU A 41 17.55 -3.95 -6.22
N PRO A 42 18.67 -4.08 -5.48
CA PRO A 42 19.99 -3.84 -6.03
C PRO A 42 20.39 -5.01 -6.94
N THR A 43 21.05 -4.67 -8.04
CA THR A 43 21.60 -5.58 -9.05
C THR A 43 23.05 -5.18 -9.35
N GLU A 44 23.80 -6.02 -10.07
CA GLU A 44 25.19 -5.73 -10.45
C GLU A 44 25.34 -4.42 -11.24
N THR A 45 24.30 -4.00 -11.97
CA THR A 45 24.31 -2.83 -12.84
C THR A 45 23.56 -1.61 -12.28
N GLY A 46 23.03 -1.69 -11.05
CA GLY A 46 22.27 -0.59 -10.43
C GLY A 46 21.01 -1.08 -9.71
N PHE A 47 19.94 -0.27 -9.70
CA PHE A 47 18.69 -0.59 -9.02
C PHE A 47 17.57 -0.91 -10.00
N VAL A 48 16.80 -1.97 -9.71
CA VAL A 48 15.64 -2.38 -10.50
C VAL A 48 14.37 -2.28 -9.65
N TRP A 49 13.33 -1.67 -10.22
CA TRP A 49 12.00 -1.65 -9.62
C TRP A 49 11.22 -2.90 -10.04
N ASN A 50 10.82 -3.73 -9.07
CA ASN A 50 9.96 -4.88 -9.28
C ASN A 50 8.52 -4.53 -8.96
N ALA A 51 7.70 -4.34 -9.98
CA ALA A 51 6.28 -4.08 -9.80
C ALA A 51 5.54 -5.32 -9.26
N LYS A 52 4.74 -5.13 -8.22
CA LYS A 52 3.76 -6.09 -7.71
C LYS A 52 2.38 -5.60 -8.09
N ARG A 53 1.78 -6.18 -9.13
CA ARG A 53 0.46 -5.77 -9.62
C ARG A 53 -0.64 -6.67 -9.09
N GLY A 54 -1.79 -6.09 -8.79
CA GLY A 54 -2.92 -6.77 -8.20
C GLY A 54 -2.86 -6.84 -6.67
N CYS A 55 -3.72 -7.70 -6.15
CA CYS A 55 -3.77 -8.03 -4.74
C CYS A 55 -2.70 -9.04 -4.39
N PHE A 56 -2.03 -8.83 -3.25
CA PHE A 56 -1.16 -9.83 -2.66
C PHE A 56 -1.23 -9.80 -1.13
N ILE A 57 -0.98 -10.96 -0.53
CA ILE A 57 -0.92 -11.14 0.91
C ILE A 57 0.52 -10.94 1.37
N SER A 58 0.72 -10.30 2.52
CA SER A 58 2.05 -10.06 3.08
C SER A 58 2.09 -10.21 4.61
N SER A 59 3.23 -10.67 5.13
CA SER A 59 3.59 -10.61 6.55
C SER A 59 4.33 -9.32 6.92
N PHE A 60 4.91 -8.64 5.93
CA PHE A 60 5.50 -7.31 6.09
C PHE A 60 4.46 -6.22 5.81
N PRO A 61 4.56 -5.05 6.48
CA PRO A 61 3.69 -3.91 6.18
C PRO A 61 3.73 -3.55 4.69
N CYS A 62 2.57 -3.25 4.10
CA CYS A 62 2.46 -2.98 2.66
C CYS A 62 3.29 -1.79 2.17
N CYS A 63 3.68 -0.89 3.08
CA CYS A 63 4.54 0.25 2.78
C CYS A 63 5.96 -0.17 2.39
N ALA A 64 6.42 -1.36 2.81
CA ALA A 64 7.67 -1.94 2.33
C ALA A 64 7.65 -2.23 0.83
N TYR A 65 6.45 -2.33 0.25
CA TYR A 65 6.22 -2.52 -1.17
C TYR A 65 5.71 -1.26 -1.86
N ASN A 66 5.80 -0.07 -1.23
CA ASN A 66 5.26 1.17 -1.79
C ASN A 66 3.85 0.98 -2.39
N ALA A 67 2.99 0.26 -1.65
CA ALA A 67 1.68 -0.15 -2.13
C ALA A 67 0.72 1.03 -2.22
N THR A 68 -0.14 1.04 -3.23
CA THR A 68 -1.09 2.14 -3.47
C THR A 68 -2.21 2.14 -2.44
N HIS A 69 -2.72 0.96 -2.09
CA HIS A 69 -3.68 0.77 -1.00
C HIS A 69 -3.34 -0.48 -0.20
N TYR A 70 -3.77 -0.52 1.07
CA TYR A 70 -3.56 -1.69 1.91
C TYR A 70 -4.56 -1.79 3.06
N ALA A 71 -4.73 -3.01 3.56
CA ALA A 71 -5.48 -3.30 4.77
C ALA A 71 -4.66 -4.20 5.71
N PHE A 72 -4.82 -3.97 7.00
CA PHE A 72 -4.24 -4.78 8.07
C PHE A 72 -5.35 -5.54 8.81
N TYR A 73 -5.12 -6.83 9.05
CA TYR A 73 -6.04 -7.71 9.76
C TYR A 73 -5.34 -8.27 11.01
N PRO A 74 -5.77 -7.86 12.23
CA PRO A 74 -5.20 -8.39 13.47
C PRO A 74 -5.36 -9.91 13.60
N ASN A 75 -6.47 -10.44 13.08
CA ASN A 75 -6.76 -11.88 13.04
C ASN A 75 -6.39 -12.46 11.65
N PRO A 76 -5.37 -13.33 11.56
CA PRO A 76 -4.92 -13.91 10.30
C PRO A 76 -5.97 -14.81 9.63
N ALA A 77 -6.95 -15.34 10.37
CA ALA A 77 -8.05 -16.12 9.79
C ALA A 77 -8.91 -15.30 8.80
N GLN A 78 -8.88 -13.97 8.89
CA GLN A 78 -9.64 -13.08 8.00
C GLN A 78 -8.94 -12.81 6.66
N ILE A 79 -7.66 -13.17 6.53
CA ILE A 79 -6.83 -12.84 5.36
C ILE A 79 -7.35 -13.50 4.07
N GLY A 80 -7.78 -14.76 4.13
CA GLY A 80 -8.28 -15.47 2.94
C GLY A 80 -9.51 -14.78 2.34
N ALA A 81 -10.50 -14.45 3.17
CA ALA A 81 -11.71 -13.75 2.74
C ALA A 81 -11.41 -12.32 2.29
N ALA A 82 -10.50 -11.62 2.96
CA ALA A 82 -10.06 -10.28 2.57
C ALA A 82 -9.35 -10.26 1.21
N TYR A 83 -8.47 -11.23 0.98
CA TYR A 83 -7.78 -11.40 -0.29
C TYR A 83 -8.76 -11.74 -1.43
N ALA A 84 -9.73 -12.63 -1.17
CA ALA A 84 -10.76 -12.96 -2.16
C ALA A 84 -11.59 -11.72 -2.55
N ARG A 85 -12.00 -10.89 -1.58
CA ARG A 85 -12.68 -9.61 -1.86
C ARG A 85 -11.80 -8.66 -2.65
N CYS A 86 -10.54 -8.48 -2.23
CA CYS A 86 -9.57 -7.67 -2.95
C CYS A 86 -9.50 -8.08 -4.43
N ARG A 87 -9.40 -9.38 -4.71
CA ARG A 87 -9.34 -9.91 -6.08
C ARG A 87 -10.65 -9.74 -6.84
N HIS A 88 -11.79 -9.84 -6.17
CA HIS A 88 -13.11 -9.62 -6.77
C HIS A 88 -13.31 -8.16 -7.19
N ASP A 89 -12.93 -7.22 -6.33
CA ASP A 89 -13.08 -5.78 -6.55
C ASP A 89 -11.94 -5.19 -7.41
N TYR A 90 -10.88 -5.97 -7.69
CA TYR A 90 -9.73 -5.49 -8.46
C TYR A 90 -10.14 -5.28 -9.93
N PRO A 91 -10.00 -4.04 -10.45
CA PRO A 91 -10.60 -3.66 -11.74
C PRO A 91 -9.92 -4.29 -12.96
N PHE A 92 -8.74 -4.90 -12.81
CA PHE A 92 -7.99 -5.49 -13.90
C PHE A 92 -7.93 -7.01 -13.79
N GLN A 93 -8.23 -7.71 -14.89
CA GLN A 93 -8.07 -9.16 -14.94
C GLN A 93 -6.59 -9.55 -14.99
N LEU A 94 -6.27 -10.78 -14.55
CA LEU A 94 -4.93 -11.36 -14.70
C LEU A 94 -4.52 -11.27 -16.18
N GLY A 95 -3.43 -10.56 -16.48
CA GLY A 95 -2.92 -10.35 -17.84
C GLY A 95 -3.32 -9.03 -18.50
N GLN A 96 -4.28 -8.27 -17.97
CA GLN A 96 -4.69 -6.96 -18.52
C GLN A 96 -3.80 -5.80 -18.03
N MET A 97 -2.47 -5.98 -18.06
CA MET A 97 -1.52 -4.99 -17.53
C MET A 97 -1.82 -3.54 -17.96
N GLN A 98 -2.02 -2.65 -16.99
CA GLN A 98 -1.95 -1.19 -17.15
C GLN A 98 -0.51 -0.77 -17.50
N THR A 99 -0.18 -0.59 -18.77
CA THR A 99 1.06 0.09 -19.14
C THR A 99 0.88 1.58 -18.80
N HIS A 100 1.60 2.06 -17.78
CA HIS A 100 1.78 3.49 -17.51
C HIS A 100 3.18 3.89 -17.94
#